data_AF-A0A0N9ICI8-F1
#
_entry.id   AF-A0A0N9ICI8-F1
#
_cell.length_a   1.000
_cell.length_b   1.000
_cell.length_c   1.000
_cell.angle_alpha   90.00
_cell.angle_beta   90.00
_cell.angle_gamma   90.00
#
_symmetry.space_group_name_H-M   'P 1'
#
loop_
_entity.id
_entity.type
_entity.pdbx_description
1 polymer ?
#
loop_
_entity_poly.entity_id
_entity_poly.type
_entity_poly.pdbx_seq_one_letter_code
_entity_poly.pdbx_strand_id
1 'polypeptide(L)'
;MTGITNVAFRQLCREFGSPTSLYVCEMTTARAIVERDEKTMHMITFGEAENPRSLQLYGVDPATIAEATKIIIGEDRADHIDVSFGCPKSTH
;
A
#
# COMPACT_ATOMS: atom_id res chain seq x y z
N MET A 1 2.21 -8.04 1.45
CA MET A 1 2.18 -8.85 2.70
C MET A 1 2.58 -7.97 3.87
N THR A 2 1.68 -7.71 4.83
CA THR A 2 1.97 -6.84 5.98
C THR A 2 3.12 -7.41 6.83
N GLY A 3 4.08 -6.56 7.19
CA GLY A 3 5.30 -6.85 7.92
C GLY A 3 6.45 -7.40 7.08
N ILE A 4 6.23 -7.65 5.77
CA ILE A 4 7.21 -8.34 4.91
C ILE A 4 7.56 -7.49 3.69
N THR A 5 6.57 -7.03 2.93
CA THR A 5 6.80 -6.32 1.65
C THR A 5 7.13 -4.85 1.85
N ASN A 6 8.08 -4.54 2.74
CA ASN A 6 8.65 -3.21 2.95
C ASN A 6 9.56 -2.80 1.78
N VAL A 7 10.08 -1.57 1.79
CA VAL A 7 10.94 -1.03 0.71
C VAL A 7 12.14 -1.95 0.44
N ALA A 8 12.88 -2.35 1.48
CA ALA A 8 14.07 -3.18 1.33
C ALA A 8 13.77 -4.55 0.68
N PHE A 9 12.67 -5.19 1.10
CA PHE A 9 12.25 -6.45 0.49
C PHE A 9 11.80 -6.28 -0.96
N ARG A 10 11.04 -5.22 -1.27
CA ARG A 10 10.60 -4.94 -2.64
C ARG A 10 11.78 -4.59 -3.57
N GLN A 11 12.79 -3.90 -3.05
CA GLN A 11 14.04 -3.64 -3.77
C GLN A 11 14.74 -4.95 -4.14
N LEU A 12 14.96 -5.84 -3.16
CA LEU A 12 15.54 -7.16 -3.42
C LEU A 12 14.71 -7.96 -4.45
N CYS A 13 13.38 -7.96 -4.31
CA CYS A 13 12.51 -8.65 -5.26
C CYS A 13 12.57 -8.07 -6.67
N ARG A 14 12.85 -6.77 -6.84
CA ARG A 14 13.05 -6.13 -8.16
C ARG A 14 14.42 -6.45 -8.75
N GLU A 15 15.45 -6.53 -7.93
CA GLU A 15 16.81 -6.88 -8.38
C GLU A 15 16.90 -8.31 -8.93
N PHE A 16 16.20 -9.25 -8.31
CA PHE A 16 16.26 -10.68 -8.66
C PHE A 16 15.01 -11.21 -9.38
N GLY A 17 13.94 -10.43 -9.42
CA GLY A 17 12.68 -10.82 -10.05
C GLY A 17 12.52 -10.30 -11.47
N SER A 18 11.32 -10.45 -12.03
CA SER A 18 11.04 -10.00 -13.39
C SER A 18 10.90 -8.47 -13.44
N PRO A 19 11.51 -7.78 -14.44
CA PRO A 19 11.31 -6.35 -14.64
C PRO A 19 9.85 -5.99 -14.98
N THR A 20 9.04 -6.97 -15.38
CA THR A 20 7.61 -6.78 -15.70
C THR A 20 6.67 -7.12 -14.54
N SER A 21 7.20 -7.58 -13.40
CA SER A 21 6.38 -7.90 -12.23
C SER A 21 5.90 -6.65 -11.50
N LEU A 22 4.68 -6.71 -10.96
CA LEU A 22 4.14 -5.71 -10.06
C LEU A 22 4.49 -6.07 -8.61
N TYR A 23 5.21 -5.19 -7.94
CA TYR A 23 5.58 -5.34 -6.54
C TYR A 23 4.73 -4.41 -5.69
N VAL A 24 3.89 -5.00 -4.83
CA VAL A 24 2.88 -4.27 -4.04
C VAL A 24 3.42 -4.01 -2.64
N CYS A 25 3.20 -2.80 -2.11
CA CYS A 25 3.57 -2.45 -0.75
C CYS A 25 2.80 -3.27 0.28
N GLU A 26 3.16 -3.09 1.54
CA GLU A 26 2.42 -3.71 2.64
C GLU A 26 0.94 -3.30 2.62
N MET A 27 0.06 -4.27 2.88
CA MET A 27 -1.36 -3.98 3.01
C MET A 27 -1.58 -3.09 4.22
N THR A 28 -2.30 -1.99 4.02
CA THR A 28 -2.67 -1.06 5.09
C THR A 28 -4.17 -0.82 5.12
N THR A 29 -4.71 -0.43 6.28
CA THR A 29 -6.13 -0.12 6.40
C THR A 29 -6.40 1.28 5.88
N ALA A 30 -7.52 1.45 5.16
CA ALA A 30 -7.96 2.75 4.69
C ALA A 30 -8.17 3.74 5.86
N ARG A 31 -8.65 3.24 7.01
CA ARG A 31 -8.85 4.04 8.22
C ARG A 31 -7.55 4.66 8.74
N ALA A 32 -6.46 3.88 8.80
CA ALA A 32 -5.18 4.36 9.30
C ALA A 32 -4.56 5.44 8.40
N ILE A 33 -4.82 5.40 7.08
CA ILE A 33 -4.44 6.50 6.16
C ILE A 33 -5.26 7.75 6.45
N VAL A 34 -6.58 7.62 6.59
CA VAL A 34 -7.47 8.77 6.88
C VAL A 34 -7.11 9.42 8.22
N GLU A 35 -6.79 8.62 9.23
CA GLU A 35 -6.34 9.09 10.55
C GLU A 35 -4.88 9.56 10.58
N ARG A 36 -4.16 9.40 9.46
CA ARG A 36 -2.74 9.73 9.32
C ARG A 36 -1.87 9.08 10.39
N ASP A 37 -2.15 7.83 10.73
CA ASP A 37 -1.32 7.04 11.65
C ASP A 37 0.14 7.07 11.22
N GLU A 38 1.05 7.53 12.08
CA GLU A 38 2.44 7.81 11.72
C GLU A 38 3.15 6.59 11.14
N LYS A 39 2.91 5.41 11.75
CA LYS A 39 3.49 4.15 11.29
C LYS A 39 2.98 3.78 9.91
N THR A 40 1.68 3.91 9.68
CA THR A 40 1.05 3.68 8.38
C THR A 40 1.59 4.62 7.31
N MET A 41 1.69 5.90 7.63
CA MET A 41 2.22 6.91 6.70
C MET A 41 3.69 6.63 6.32
N HIS A 42 4.47 6.06 7.23
CA HIS A 42 5.82 5.57 6.93
C HIS A 42 5.80 4.27 6.09
N MET A 43 4.93 3.31 6.41
CA MET A 43 4.84 2.03 5.70
C MET A 43 4.46 2.18 4.21
N ILE A 44 3.68 3.21 3.88
CA ILE A 44 3.25 3.49 2.50
C ILE A 44 4.28 4.31 1.69
N THR A 45 5.53 4.35 2.14
CA THR A 45 6.63 4.97 1.39
C THR A 45 7.24 3.99 0.38
N PHE A 46 7.88 4.56 -0.64
CA PHE A 46 8.48 3.84 -1.75
C PHE A 46 9.93 4.28 -1.94
N GLY A 47 10.78 3.35 -2.38
CA GLY A 47 12.13 3.65 -2.81
C GLY A 47 12.16 4.35 -4.17
N GLU A 48 13.23 5.09 -4.45
CA GLU A 48 13.38 5.91 -5.67
C GLU A 48 13.27 5.11 -6.98
N ALA A 49 13.67 3.84 -6.97
CA ALA A 49 13.63 2.96 -8.13
C ALA A 49 12.28 2.24 -8.32
N GLU A 50 11.31 2.44 -7.43
CA GLU A 50 10.02 1.75 -7.51
C GLU A 50 9.11 2.41 -8.54
N ASN A 51 8.91 1.72 -9.66
CA ASN A 51 7.95 2.11 -10.69
C ASN A 51 7.25 0.86 -11.27
N PRO A 52 5.91 0.81 -11.33
CA PRO A 52 4.99 1.70 -10.61
C PRO A 52 5.03 1.47 -9.09
N ARG A 53 4.70 2.50 -8.31
CA ARG A 53 4.46 2.43 -6.86
C ARG A 53 3.05 1.90 -6.61
N SER A 54 2.95 0.68 -6.10
CA SER A 54 1.68 -0.01 -5.91
C SER A 54 1.35 -0.16 -4.42
N LEU A 55 0.17 0.32 -4.02
CA LEU A 55 -0.30 0.32 -2.63
C LEU A 55 -1.58 -0.51 -2.50
N GLN A 56 -1.63 -1.39 -1.49
CA GLN A 56 -2.82 -2.21 -1.21
C GLN A 56 -3.60 -1.68 0.00
N LEU A 57 -4.85 -1.31 -0.24
CA LEU A 57 -5.81 -0.89 0.76
C LEU A 57 -6.66 -2.06 1.26
N TYR A 58 -7.02 -2.00 2.53
CA TYR A 58 -8.04 -2.85 3.13
C TYR A 58 -9.06 -1.99 3.88
N GLY A 59 -10.35 -2.33 3.75
CA GLY A 59 -11.42 -1.66 4.46
C GLY A 59 -12.77 -2.29 4.14
N VAL A 60 -13.78 -2.00 4.97
CA VAL A 60 -15.16 -2.48 4.79
C VAL A 60 -16.16 -1.35 4.59
N ASP A 61 -15.78 -0.12 4.90
CA ASP A 61 -16.58 1.08 4.65
C ASP A 61 -16.14 1.75 3.34
N PRO A 62 -16.99 1.79 2.30
CA PRO A 62 -16.68 2.41 1.02
C PRO A 62 -16.32 3.90 1.15
N ALA A 63 -16.93 4.63 2.10
CA ALA A 63 -16.64 6.04 2.29
C ALA A 63 -15.21 6.26 2.79
N THR A 64 -14.77 5.46 3.76
CA THR A 64 -13.38 5.47 4.26
C THR A 64 -12.38 5.07 3.19
N ILE A 65 -12.67 4.06 2.35
CA ILE A 65 -11.79 3.67 1.23
C ILE A 65 -11.66 4.80 0.22
N ALA A 66 -12.77 5.45 -0.13
CA ALA A 66 -12.77 6.59 -1.06
C ALA A 66 -11.94 7.76 -0.53
N GLU A 67 -12.04 8.07 0.77
CA GLU A 67 -11.26 9.15 1.37
C GLU A 67 -9.76 8.82 1.43
N ALA A 68 -9.39 7.60 1.83
CA ALA A 68 -8.00 7.15 1.78
C ALA A 68 -7.43 7.24 0.35
N THR A 69 -8.21 6.85 -0.65
CA THR A 69 -7.84 6.93 -2.06
C THR A 69 -7.58 8.37 -2.50
N LYS A 70 -8.43 9.33 -2.10
CA LYS A 70 -8.21 10.75 -2.39
C LYS A 70 -6.93 11.28 -1.74
N ILE A 71 -6.64 10.89 -0.50
CA ILE A 71 -5.41 11.28 0.18
C ILE A 71 -4.18 10.74 -0.56
N ILE A 72 -4.20 9.46 -0.96
CA ILE A 72 -3.11 8.85 -1.71
C ILE A 72 -2.85 9.58 -3.03
N ILE A 73 -3.91 9.86 -3.79
CA ILE A 73 -3.81 10.53 -5.09
C ILE A 73 -3.40 12.00 -4.91
N GLY A 74 -4.06 12.72 -4.01
CA GLY A 74 -3.85 14.16 -3.79
C GLY A 74 -2.48 14.49 -3.22
N GLU A 75 -1.82 13.53 -2.56
CA GLU A 75 -0.47 13.66 -2.02
C GLU A 75 0.59 12.90 -2.85
N ASP A 76 0.26 12.43 -4.06
CA ASP A 76 1.17 11.71 -4.96
C ASP A 76 1.91 10.54 -4.29
N ARG A 77 1.17 9.72 -3.53
CA ARG A 77 1.77 8.65 -2.71
C ARG A 77 1.92 7.32 -3.45
N ALA A 78 1.10 7.05 -4.47
CA ALA A 78 1.15 5.81 -5.25
C ALA A 78 0.61 5.99 -6.66
N ASP A 79 1.11 5.17 -7.59
CA ASP A 79 0.70 5.16 -9.01
C ASP A 79 -0.39 4.11 -9.29
N HIS A 80 -0.48 3.10 -8.43
CA HIS A 80 -1.44 2.02 -8.49
C HIS A 80 -2.04 1.76 -7.10
N ILE A 81 -3.38 1.66 -7.04
CA ILE A 81 -4.12 1.37 -5.81
C ILE A 81 -4.85 0.05 -6.01
N ASP A 82 -4.51 -0.93 -5.19
CA ASP A 82 -5.16 -2.24 -5.09
C ASP A 82 -6.08 -2.28 -3.86
N VAL A 83 -7.19 -3.01 -3.93
CA VAL A 83 -8.12 -3.17 -2.81
C VAL A 83 -8.25 -4.65 -2.47
N SER A 84 -7.88 -4.99 -1.23
CA SER A 84 -7.89 -6.35 -0.73
C SER A 84 -9.30 -6.80 -0.33
N PHE A 85 -9.84 -7.78 -1.06
CA PHE A 85 -11.08 -8.50 -0.72
C PHE A 85 -10.83 -9.93 -0.19
N GLY A 86 -9.55 -10.32 -0.04
CA GLY A 86 -9.16 -11.70 0.28
C GLY A 86 -8.65 -11.93 1.70
N CYS A 87 -8.46 -10.87 2.52
CA CYS A 87 -7.91 -11.04 3.86
C CYS A 87 -8.98 -11.59 4.83
N PRO A 88 -8.78 -12.78 5.43
CA PRO A 88 -9.75 -13.38 6.36
C PRO A 88 -9.64 -12.83 7.79
N LYS A 89 -8.75 -11.85 8.04
CA LYS A 89 -8.60 -11.25 9.37
C LYS A 89 -9.93 -10.63 9.80
N SER A 90 -10.33 -10.86 11.05
CA SER A 90 -11.52 -10.23 11.59
C SER A 90 -11.31 -8.72 11.68
N THR A 91 -12.32 -7.97 11.21
CA THR A 91 -12.45 -6.54 11.44
C THR A 91 -12.83 -6.32 12.90
N HIS A 92 -11.85 -6.31 13.80
CA HIS A 92 -12.00 -5.86 15.17
C HIS A 92 -11.14 -4.62 15.38
#